data_AF-K1SIK1-F1
#
_entry.id   AF-K1SIK1-F1
#
_cell.length_a   1.000
_cell.length_b   1.000
_cell.length_c   1.000
_cell.angle_alpha   90.00
_cell.angle_beta   90.00
_cell.angle_gamma   90.00
#
_symmetry.space_group_name_H-M   'P 1'
#
loop_
_entity.id
_entity.type
_entity.pdbx_description
1 polymer ?
#
loop_
_entity_poly.entity_id
_entity_poly.type
_entity_poly.pdbx_seq_one_letter_code
_entity_poly.pdbx_strand_id
1 'polypeptide(L)' 'MKCQKVCPVGAVTVENNTAHVDYDKCVGCGKCAAGCPTGAIHIVTLGKS' A
#
# COMPACT_ATOMS: atom_id res chain seq x y z
N MET A 1 4.74 4.16 -9.79
CA MET A 1 5.57 4.11 -8.54
C MET A 1 5.16 5.18 -7.51
N LYS A 2 3.95 5.76 -7.59
CA LYS A 2 3.51 6.83 -6.66
C LYS A 2 3.20 6.28 -5.27
N CYS A 3 2.59 5.10 -5.18
CA CYS A 3 2.20 4.39 -3.94
C CYS A 3 3.29 4.35 -2.84
N GLN A 4 4.57 4.14 -3.18
CA GLN A 4 5.69 4.23 -2.23
C GLN A 4 5.88 5.65 -1.67
N LYS A 5 5.85 6.68 -2.53
CA LYS A 5 6.09 8.08 -2.11
C LYS A 5 4.94 8.67 -1.29
N VAL A 6 3.70 8.24 -1.52
CA VAL A 6 2.54 8.73 -0.77
C VAL A 6 2.43 8.08 0.62
N CYS A 7 3.11 6.95 0.85
CA CYS A 7 3.05 6.29 2.16
C CYS A 7 3.80 7.13 3.21
N PRO A 8 3.10 7.71 4.21
CA PRO A 8 3.72 8.62 5.17
C PRO A 8 4.66 7.91 6.16
N VAL A 9 4.49 6.60 6.32
CA VAL A 9 5.24 5.75 7.24
C VAL A 9 6.27 4.88 6.51
N GLY A 10 6.42 5.04 5.18
CA GLY A 10 7.36 4.26 4.39
C GLY A 10 7.07 2.75 4.36
N ALA A 11 5.83 2.33 4.63
CA ALA A 11 5.42 0.93 4.67
C ALA A 11 5.25 0.28 3.28
N VAL A 12 5.51 1.00 2.18
CA VAL A 12 5.30 0.48 0.82
C VAL A 12 6.62 0.54 0.06
N THR A 13 7.05 -0.60 -0.47
CA THR A 13 8.22 -0.74 -1.36
C THR A 13 7.78 -1.25 -2.72
N VAL A 14 8.50 -0.90 -3.80
CA VAL A 14 8.21 -1.40 -5.14
C VAL A 14 9.46 -2.02 -5.73
N GLU A 15 9.42 -3.33 -5.98
CA GLU A 15 10.52 -4.10 -6.59
C GLU A 15 9.97 -4.85 -7.80
N ASN A 16 10.68 -4.81 -8.94
CA ASN A 16 10.27 -5.50 -10.18
C ASN A 16 8.80 -5.25 -10.56
N ASN A 17 8.36 -3.98 -10.49
CA ASN A 17 6.98 -3.55 -10.76
C ASN A 17 5.91 -4.14 -9.81
N THR A 18 6.32 -4.83 -8.75
CA THR A 18 5.44 -5.41 -7.73
C THR A 18 5.51 -4.54 -6.48
N ALA A 19 4.34 -4.14 -5.96
CA ALA A 19 4.24 -3.38 -4.73
C ALA A 19 4.17 -4.33 -3.53
N HIS A 20 5.08 -4.15 -2.58
CA HIS A 20 5.11 -4.85 -1.31
C HIS A 20 4.69 -3.89 -0.19
N VAL A 21 3.84 -4.37 0.71
CA VAL A 21 3.36 -3.60 1.87
C VAL A 21 3.85 -4.30 3.13
N ASP A 22 4.62 -3.57 3.93
CA ASP A 22 5.06 -3.97 5.26
C ASP A 22 3.90 -3.74 6.25
N TYR A 23 3.23 -4.83 6.64
CA TYR A 23 2.07 -4.76 7.52
C TYR A 23 2.42 -4.36 8.96
N ASP A 24 3.65 -4.58 9.42
CA ASP A 24 4.12 -4.14 10.75
C ASP A 24 4.22 -2.61 10.82
N LYS A 25 4.61 -1.97 9.71
CA LYS A 25 4.64 -0.49 9.63
C LYS A 25 3.32 0.11 9.16
N CYS A 26 2.46 -0.68 8.50
CA CYS A 26 1.26 -0.17 7.87
C CYS A 26 0.20 0.22 8.90
N VAL A 27 -0.13 1.52 8.94
CA VAL A 27 -1.20 2.05 9.79
C VAL A 27 -2.60 2.00 9.17
N GLY A 28 -2.75 1.31 8.02
CA GLY A 28 -4.05 1.19 7.35
C GLY A 28 -4.61 2.49 6.76
N CYS A 29 -3.79 3.53 6.55
CA CYS A 29 -4.26 4.84 6.11
C CYS A 29 -4.84 4.89 4.68
N GLY A 30 -4.64 3.86 3.87
CA GLY A 30 -5.23 3.74 2.52
C GLY A 30 -4.68 4.67 1.43
N LYS A 31 -3.77 5.57 1.76
CA LYS A 31 -3.24 6.54 0.78
C LYS A 31 -2.50 5.89 -0.38
N CYS A 32 -1.81 4.78 -0.14
CA CYS A 32 -1.11 4.02 -1.18
C CYS A 32 -2.07 3.40 -2.19
N ALA A 33 -3.24 2.92 -1.76
CA ALA A 33 -4.30 2.40 -2.63
C ALA A 33 -4.90 3.53 -3.49
N ALA A 34 -5.25 4.66 -2.89
CA ALA A 34 -5.79 5.82 -3.61
C ALA A 34 -4.79 6.43 -4.61
N GLY A 35 -3.50 6.42 -4.27
CA GLY A 35 -2.43 6.95 -5.12
C GLY A 35 -1.88 5.97 -6.16
N CYS A 36 -2.40 4.74 -6.23
CA CYS A 36 -1.91 3.72 -7.15
C CYS A 36 -2.56 3.87 -8.54
N PRO A 37 -1.82 4.29 -9.59
CA PRO A 37 -2.41 4.52 -10.91
C PRO A 37 -2.89 3.22 -11.59
N THR A 38 -2.32 2.07 -11.21
CA THR A 38 -2.68 0.75 -11.73
C THR A 38 -3.73 0.05 -10.88
N GLY A 39 -4.13 0.63 -9.74
CA GLY A 39 -5.02 -0.04 -8.79
C GLY A 39 -4.44 -1.29 -8.13
N ALA A 40 -3.13 -1.54 -8.22
CA ALA A 40 -2.51 -2.78 -7.73
C ALA A 40 -2.55 -2.99 -6.20
N ILE A 41 -3.00 -2.01 -5.41
CA ILE A 41 -3.03 -2.08 -3.95
C ILE A 41 -4.49 -1.95 -3.50
N HIS A 42 -4.95 -2.94 -2.73
CA HIS A 42 -6.30 -3.00 -2.18
C HIS A 42 -6.23 -3.02 -0.66
N ILE A 43 -7.11 -2.26 -0.01
CA ILE A 43 -7.28 -2.35 1.45
C ILE A 43 -8.14 -3.58 1.73
N VAL A 44 -7.57 -4.54 2.43
CA VAL A 44 -8.31 -5.68 2.98
C VAL A 44 -8.64 -5.37 4.43
N THR A 45 -9.93 -5.37 4.77
CA THR A 45 -10.37 -5.38 6.17
C THR A 45 -10.28 -6.83 6.64
N LEU A 46 -9.32 -7.12 7.52
CA LEU A 46 -9.21 -8.42 8.20
C LEU A 46 -10.38 -8.55 9.19
N GLY A 47 -11.57 -8.79 8.67
CA GLY A 47 -12.80 -8.75 9.46
C GLY A 47 -14.05 -8.85 8.60
N LYS A 48 -14.23 -9.98 7.90
CA LYS A 48 -15.54 -10.53 7.51
C LYS A 48 -15.34 -11.92 6.90
N SER A 49 -15.58 -12.94 7.73
CA SER A 49 -16.22 -14.19 7.36
C SER A 49 -17.56 -14.21 8.09
#